data_AF-A0A950NLT3-F1
#
_entry.id   AF-A0A950NLT3-F1
#
_cell.length_a   1.000
_cell.length_b   1.000
_cell.length_c   1.000
_cell.angle_alpha   90.00
_cell.angle_beta   90.00
_cell.angle_gamma   90.00
#
_symmetry.space_group_name_H-M   'P 1'
#
loop_
_entity.id
_entity.type
_entity.pdbx_description
1 polymer ?
#
loop_
_entity_poly.entity_id
_entity_poly.type
_entity_poly.pdbx_seq_one_letter_code
_entity_poly.pdbx_strand_id
1 'polypeptide(L)'
;RSAPGHDGDRTARWVDGLGLDSAYDYTPLWERCVELGVSPTFHSTGIGFGSRTSPTNYVHNHIGNFAAGSEAICRSLFFAGVPRRFPALRFAFHEGGIGWAASLYGDIVGHWQKRNRDAILTYDPARLDRDVLRKHFEEYGGTSFVERLDRFDDAIRFLSDADEDPSTLDEFAGSLIESPADIDEVFTQQFFVGCEADDPLIALAFDTRLRGDGPPLRPVLGSDIGHWDVPDVAHVMDEASELLDDGVLTGDEFRALMFANPVALWGDTNPSFFDGTIVEGEARAELSARRR
;
A
#
# COMPACT_ATOMS: atom_id res chain seq x y z
N ARG A 1 -8.17 -1.31 -18.26
CA ARG A 1 -7.97 -1.32 -19.75
C ARG A 1 -7.55 -2.74 -20.15
N SER A 2 -7.40 -3.07 -21.45
CA SER A 2 -6.61 -4.29 -21.76
C SER A 2 -5.21 -4.11 -21.18
N ALA A 3 -4.61 -5.18 -20.66
CA ALA A 3 -3.23 -5.11 -20.19
C ALA A 3 -2.33 -4.66 -21.36
N PRO A 4 -1.29 -3.83 -21.11
CA PRO A 4 -0.35 -3.44 -22.16
C PRO A 4 0.16 -4.68 -22.92
N GLY A 5 0.05 -4.67 -24.25
CA GLY A 5 0.42 -5.82 -25.10
C GLY A 5 -0.66 -6.89 -25.27
N HIS A 6 -1.83 -6.75 -24.64
CA HIS A 6 -2.96 -7.69 -24.72
C HIS A 6 -4.22 -7.05 -25.34
N ASP A 7 -4.05 -6.22 -26.36
CA ASP A 7 -5.15 -5.54 -27.03
C ASP A 7 -6.19 -6.54 -27.59
N GLY A 8 -7.44 -6.39 -27.17
CA GLY A 8 -8.54 -7.28 -27.56
C GLY A 8 -8.71 -8.53 -26.70
N ASP A 9 -7.74 -8.85 -25.83
CA ASP A 9 -7.93 -9.88 -24.81
C ASP A 9 -8.91 -9.37 -23.74
N ARG A 10 -10.06 -10.04 -23.64
CA ARG A 10 -11.11 -9.69 -22.70
C ARG A 10 -10.76 -10.04 -21.25
N THR A 11 -9.83 -10.97 -21.07
CA THR A 11 -9.43 -11.52 -19.76
C THR A 11 -8.19 -10.86 -19.19
N ALA A 12 -7.27 -10.40 -20.04
CA ALA A 12 -6.11 -9.62 -19.62
C ALA A 12 -6.50 -8.15 -19.40
N ARG A 13 -6.96 -7.84 -18.18
CA ARG A 13 -7.27 -6.47 -17.75
C ARG A 13 -6.25 -5.98 -16.73
N TRP A 14 -5.85 -4.73 -16.87
CA TRP A 14 -4.94 -4.03 -15.95
C TRP A 14 -5.62 -2.76 -15.40
N VAL A 15 -5.28 -2.43 -14.15
CA VAL A 15 -5.75 -1.26 -13.41
C VAL A 15 -4.64 -0.20 -13.41
N ASP A 16 -4.96 0.98 -13.96
CA ASP A 16 -4.04 2.12 -13.96
C ASP A 16 -4.04 2.78 -12.59
N GLY A 17 -2.96 2.59 -11.83
CA GLY A 17 -2.77 3.14 -10.49
C GLY A 17 -2.08 4.50 -10.46
N LEU A 18 -1.94 5.18 -11.61
CA LEU A 18 -1.30 6.49 -11.78
C LEU A 18 0.22 6.52 -11.47
N GLY A 19 0.85 5.35 -11.29
CA GLY A 19 2.27 5.19 -11.05
C GLY A 19 2.88 4.12 -11.97
N LEU A 20 3.22 2.97 -11.38
CA LEU A 20 3.90 1.88 -12.09
C LEU A 20 3.06 1.40 -13.27
N ASP A 21 3.69 1.32 -14.43
CA ASP A 21 3.12 0.87 -15.72
C ASP A 21 1.90 1.67 -16.21
N SER A 22 1.69 2.86 -15.67
CA SER A 22 0.61 3.76 -16.10
C SER A 22 0.69 4.08 -17.59
N ALA A 23 -0.47 4.28 -18.22
CA ALA A 23 -0.54 4.52 -19.66
C ALA A 23 -0.02 5.92 -20.06
N TYR A 24 0.14 6.80 -19.08
CA TYR A 24 0.62 8.15 -19.24
C TYR A 24 1.67 8.44 -18.18
N ASP A 25 2.59 9.36 -18.49
CA ASP A 25 3.47 9.94 -17.49
C ASP A 25 2.67 10.95 -16.64
N TYR A 26 2.44 10.59 -15.37
CA TYR A 26 1.75 11.43 -14.39
C TYR A 26 2.69 12.39 -13.64
N THR A 27 3.99 12.45 -13.98
CA THR A 27 4.93 13.41 -13.38
C THR A 27 4.41 14.86 -13.40
N PRO A 28 3.84 15.39 -14.51
CA PRO A 28 3.29 16.76 -14.53
C PRO A 28 2.10 16.97 -13.58
N LEU A 29 1.34 15.92 -13.28
CA LEU A 29 0.25 15.98 -12.30
C LEU A 29 0.82 16.21 -10.89
N TRP A 30 1.84 15.42 -10.51
CA TRP A 30 2.46 15.50 -9.19
C TRP A 30 3.21 16.80 -8.97
N GLU A 31 3.95 17.28 -9.99
CA GLU A 31 4.57 18.61 -9.98
C GLU A 31 3.51 19.69 -9.73
N ARG A 32 2.36 19.61 -10.41
CA ARG A 32 1.29 20.58 -10.23
C ARG A 32 0.66 20.54 -8.83
N CYS A 33 0.54 19.35 -8.24
CA CYS A 33 0.10 19.20 -6.85
C CYS A 33 1.08 19.89 -5.88
N VAL A 34 2.39 19.74 -6.09
CA VAL A 34 3.42 20.43 -5.28
C VAL A 34 3.29 21.95 -5.44
N GLU A 35 3.21 22.44 -6.68
CA GLU A 35 3.09 23.88 -6.96
C GLU A 35 1.86 24.53 -6.30
N LEU A 36 0.76 23.79 -6.24
CA LEU A 36 -0.51 24.28 -5.69
C LEU A 36 -0.67 24.00 -4.19
N GLY A 37 0.23 23.24 -3.57
CA GLY A 37 0.08 22.82 -2.18
C GLY A 37 -1.15 21.92 -1.97
N VAL A 38 -1.39 20.99 -2.89
CA VAL A 38 -2.55 20.06 -2.83
C VAL A 38 -2.08 18.66 -2.52
N SER A 39 -2.54 18.10 -1.40
CA SER A 39 -2.36 16.69 -1.07
C SER A 39 -3.27 15.84 -1.98
N PRO A 40 -2.72 14.93 -2.81
CA PRO A 40 -3.55 14.07 -3.64
C PRO A 40 -4.30 13.05 -2.78
N THR A 41 -5.61 12.96 -2.95
CA THR A 41 -6.45 11.99 -2.25
C THR A 41 -7.15 11.07 -3.22
N PHE A 42 -7.33 9.82 -2.81
CA PHE A 42 -7.86 8.76 -3.65
C PHE A 42 -9.06 8.10 -2.99
N HIS A 43 -10.07 7.90 -3.81
CA HIS A 43 -11.26 7.12 -3.51
C HIS A 43 -11.56 6.28 -4.74
N SER A 44 -11.51 4.95 -4.61
CA SER A 44 -11.55 4.06 -5.77
C SER A 44 -12.17 2.72 -5.44
N THR A 45 -13.10 2.31 -6.30
CA THR A 45 -13.82 1.05 -6.14
C THR A 45 -13.01 -0.15 -6.65
N GLY A 46 -13.05 -1.24 -5.89
CA GLY A 46 -12.55 -2.56 -6.28
C GLY A 46 -13.66 -3.52 -6.73
N ILE A 47 -14.90 -3.05 -6.88
CA ILE A 47 -16.00 -3.88 -7.40
C ILE A 47 -15.67 -4.29 -8.84
N GLY A 48 -15.80 -5.59 -9.13
CA GLY A 48 -15.40 -6.15 -10.42
C GLY A 48 -13.93 -6.56 -10.51
N PHE A 49 -13.12 -6.33 -9.46
CA PHE A 49 -11.71 -6.77 -9.41
C PHE A 49 -11.56 -8.10 -8.67
N GLY A 50 -10.72 -8.98 -9.22
CA GLY A 50 -10.36 -10.25 -8.58
C GLY A 50 -11.60 -11.09 -8.22
N SER A 51 -11.77 -11.38 -6.94
CA SER A 51 -12.88 -12.17 -6.41
C SER A 51 -14.20 -11.39 -6.16
N ARG A 52 -14.22 -10.06 -6.37
CA ARG A 52 -15.38 -9.19 -6.13
C ARG A 52 -16.30 -9.09 -7.35
N THR A 53 -16.65 -10.24 -7.90
CA THR A 53 -17.37 -10.38 -9.18
C THR A 53 -18.64 -11.22 -9.04
N SER A 54 -19.25 -11.27 -7.85
CA SER A 54 -20.50 -11.97 -7.64
C SER A 54 -21.61 -11.34 -8.49
N PRO A 55 -22.30 -12.11 -9.37
CA PRO A 55 -23.33 -11.57 -10.23
C PRO A 55 -24.64 -11.26 -9.49
N THR A 56 -24.79 -11.74 -8.25
CA THR A 56 -26.07 -11.70 -7.51
C THR A 56 -25.97 -11.10 -6.11
N ASN A 57 -24.77 -10.79 -5.61
CA ASN A 57 -24.60 -10.30 -4.24
C ASN A 57 -23.75 -9.02 -4.22
N TYR A 58 -24.40 -7.88 -3.98
CA TYR A 58 -23.75 -6.59 -3.85
C TYR A 58 -22.78 -6.56 -2.66
N VAL A 59 -23.21 -7.04 -1.49
CA VAL A 59 -22.41 -6.99 -0.25
C VAL A 59 -21.11 -7.81 -0.40
N HIS A 60 -21.17 -8.97 -1.06
CA HIS A 60 -19.97 -9.74 -1.41
C HIS A 60 -18.96 -8.92 -2.22
N ASN A 61 -19.45 -8.08 -3.14
CA ASN A 61 -18.59 -7.23 -3.96
C ASN A 61 -18.15 -5.96 -3.21
N HIS A 62 -18.98 -5.46 -2.29
CA HIS A 62 -18.76 -4.21 -1.56
C HIS A 62 -17.74 -4.36 -0.42
N ILE A 63 -17.77 -5.49 0.30
CA ILE A 63 -16.86 -5.73 1.43
C ILE A 63 -15.40 -5.64 0.95
N GLY A 64 -14.65 -4.74 1.60
CA GLY A 64 -13.25 -4.47 1.30
C GLY A 64 -12.98 -3.98 -0.12
N ASN A 65 -13.98 -3.44 -0.83
CA ASN A 65 -13.78 -2.99 -2.22
C ASN A 65 -12.89 -1.74 -2.29
N PHE A 66 -13.14 -0.76 -1.41
CA PHE A 66 -12.34 0.47 -1.35
C PHE A 66 -10.91 0.19 -0.86
N ALA A 67 -10.76 -0.76 0.06
CA ALA A 67 -9.45 -1.29 0.45
C ALA A 67 -8.68 -1.83 -0.76
N ALA A 68 -9.32 -2.63 -1.62
CA ALA A 68 -8.66 -3.17 -2.82
C ALA A 68 -8.29 -2.10 -3.86
N GLY A 69 -9.16 -1.11 -4.06
CA GLY A 69 -8.86 0.02 -4.95
C GLY A 69 -7.70 0.88 -4.42
N SER A 70 -7.76 1.23 -3.14
CA SER A 70 -6.72 2.00 -2.44
C SER A 70 -5.36 1.29 -2.44
N GLU A 71 -5.36 -0.01 -2.13
CA GLU A 71 -4.17 -0.85 -2.16
C GLU A 71 -3.51 -0.85 -3.54
N ALA A 72 -4.30 -1.02 -4.61
CA ALA A 72 -3.80 -1.05 -5.97
C ALA A 72 -3.12 0.27 -6.38
N ILE A 73 -3.71 1.42 -6.03
CA ILE A 73 -3.14 2.74 -6.31
C ILE A 73 -1.90 2.97 -5.45
N CYS A 74 -1.98 2.73 -4.14
CA CYS A 74 -0.86 2.92 -3.20
C CYS A 74 0.38 2.13 -3.63
N ARG A 75 0.21 0.84 -3.96
CA ARG A 75 1.29 -0.02 -4.47
C ARG A 75 1.85 0.51 -5.80
N SER A 76 1.00 0.95 -6.72
CA SER A 76 1.45 1.51 -8.02
C SER A 76 2.28 2.79 -7.81
N LEU A 77 1.86 3.70 -6.93
CA LEU A 77 2.60 4.92 -6.61
C LEU A 77 3.94 4.61 -5.94
N PHE A 78 3.94 3.66 -4.99
CA PHE A 78 5.14 3.24 -4.26
C PHE A 78 6.20 2.70 -5.22
N PHE A 79 5.87 1.73 -6.07
CA PHE A 79 6.84 1.12 -6.98
C PHE A 79 7.27 2.04 -8.14
N ALA A 80 6.48 3.06 -8.50
CA ALA A 80 6.92 4.12 -9.40
C ALA A 80 7.72 5.23 -8.71
N GLY A 81 8.01 5.09 -7.42
CA GLY A 81 8.83 6.04 -6.66
C GLY A 81 8.20 7.42 -6.54
N VAL A 82 6.88 7.54 -6.73
CA VAL A 82 6.19 8.84 -6.66
C VAL A 82 6.44 9.53 -5.32
N PRO A 83 6.30 8.87 -4.15
CA PRO A 83 6.55 9.53 -2.86
C PRO A 83 7.99 10.03 -2.71
N ARG A 84 8.97 9.24 -3.18
CA ARG A 84 10.40 9.57 -3.10
C ARG A 84 10.82 10.67 -4.07
N ARG A 85 10.20 10.75 -5.25
CA ARG A 85 10.40 11.85 -6.21
C ARG A 85 9.72 13.14 -5.75
N PHE A 86 8.64 13.05 -4.98
CA PHE A 86 7.83 14.17 -4.50
C PHE A 86 7.68 14.18 -2.97
N PRO A 87 8.78 14.36 -2.20
CA PRO A 87 8.76 14.26 -0.74
C PRO A 87 7.91 15.33 -0.03
N ALA A 88 7.59 16.42 -0.74
CA ALA A 88 6.70 17.48 -0.25
C ALA A 88 5.21 17.08 -0.23
N LEU A 89 4.82 16.03 -0.94
CA LEU A 89 3.43 15.60 -1.01
C LEU A 89 3.07 14.65 0.14
N ARG A 90 1.79 14.72 0.53
CA ARG A 90 1.08 13.78 1.38
C ARG A 90 -0.07 13.19 0.57
N PHE A 91 -0.24 11.87 0.62
CA PHE A 91 -1.25 11.14 -0.14
C PHE A 91 -2.24 10.50 0.82
N ALA A 92 -3.53 10.59 0.52
CA ALA A 92 -4.57 9.93 1.32
C ALA A 92 -5.38 8.91 0.51
N PHE A 93 -5.77 7.82 1.15
CA PHE A 93 -6.55 6.74 0.55
C PHE A 93 -7.79 6.46 1.42
N HIS A 94 -8.98 6.74 0.91
CA HIS A 94 -10.21 6.83 1.72
C HIS A 94 -11.07 5.57 1.71
N GLU A 95 -11.86 5.38 2.77
CA GLU A 95 -12.89 4.33 2.96
C GLU A 95 -12.36 2.88 2.87
N GLY A 96 -11.05 2.69 2.99
CA GLY A 96 -10.44 1.36 2.94
C GLY A 96 -10.26 0.71 4.31
N GLY A 97 -10.33 1.49 5.40
CA GLY A 97 -9.84 1.07 6.71
C GLY A 97 -8.32 0.90 6.73
N ILE A 98 -7.70 0.80 7.91
CA ILE A 98 -6.23 0.75 8.00
C ILE A 98 -5.63 -0.63 7.62
N GLY A 99 -6.43 -1.69 7.72
CA GLY A 99 -5.94 -3.07 7.65
C GLY A 99 -5.18 -3.41 6.36
N TRP A 100 -5.64 -2.93 5.20
CA TRP A 100 -4.95 -3.18 3.93
C TRP A 100 -3.58 -2.49 3.88
N ALA A 101 -3.45 -1.28 4.44
CA ALA A 101 -2.20 -0.53 4.43
C ALA A 101 -1.17 -1.16 5.38
N ALA A 102 -1.63 -1.68 6.53
CA ALA A 102 -0.81 -2.46 7.44
C ALA A 102 -0.27 -3.73 6.77
N SER A 103 -1.13 -4.48 6.06
CA SER A 103 -0.72 -5.65 5.29
C SER A 103 0.27 -5.29 4.19
N LEU A 104 -0.05 -4.29 3.35
CA LEU A 104 0.78 -3.88 2.23
C LEU A 104 2.18 -3.45 2.70
N TYR A 105 2.29 -2.69 3.78
CA TYR A 105 3.58 -2.36 4.36
C TYR A 105 4.37 -3.61 4.77
N GLY A 106 3.75 -4.52 5.51
CA GLY A 106 4.42 -5.74 6.00
C GLY A 106 4.90 -6.60 4.84
N ASP A 107 4.07 -6.70 3.80
CA ASP A 107 4.41 -7.38 2.56
C ASP A 107 5.59 -6.69 1.88
N ILE A 108 5.57 -5.37 1.68
CA ILE A 108 6.68 -4.63 1.04
C ILE A 108 7.99 -4.80 1.81
N VAL A 109 7.99 -4.65 3.14
CA VAL A 109 9.20 -4.86 3.98
C VAL A 109 9.70 -6.30 3.86
N GLY A 110 8.80 -7.28 3.96
CA GLY A 110 9.15 -8.69 3.85
C GLY A 110 9.68 -9.07 2.46
N HIS A 111 9.17 -8.44 1.40
CA HIS A 111 9.67 -8.62 0.04
C HIS A 111 11.00 -7.92 -0.17
N TRP A 112 11.18 -6.69 0.34
CA TRP A 112 12.46 -5.98 0.29
C TRP A 112 13.59 -6.82 0.89
N GLN A 113 13.37 -7.44 2.06
CA GLN A 113 14.36 -8.30 2.73
C GLN A 113 14.79 -9.53 1.90
N LYS A 114 13.94 -9.99 0.96
CA LYS A 114 14.16 -11.23 0.20
C LYS A 114 14.47 -11.00 -1.28
N ARG A 115 14.03 -9.87 -1.83
CA ARG A 115 14.01 -9.60 -3.28
C ARG A 115 14.57 -8.23 -3.68
N ASN A 116 15.18 -7.47 -2.77
CA ASN A 116 16.01 -6.34 -3.21
C ASN A 116 17.17 -6.84 -4.11
N ARG A 117 17.81 -5.90 -4.82
CA ARG A 117 18.91 -6.18 -5.78
C ARG A 117 20.01 -7.11 -5.28
N ASP A 118 20.31 -7.08 -3.98
CA ASP A 118 21.37 -7.88 -3.36
C ASP A 118 20.80 -9.20 -2.85
N ALA A 119 19.63 -9.18 -2.22
CA ALA A 119 18.98 -10.36 -1.65
C ALA A 119 18.54 -11.37 -2.72
N ILE A 120 18.07 -10.89 -3.87
CA ILE A 120 17.60 -11.74 -4.98
C ILE A 120 18.70 -12.68 -5.49
N LEU A 121 19.98 -12.30 -5.35
CA LEU A 121 21.14 -13.13 -5.73
C LEU A 121 21.29 -14.40 -4.88
N THR A 122 20.54 -14.52 -3.77
CA THR A 122 20.41 -15.78 -3.03
C THR A 122 19.76 -16.86 -3.90
N TYR A 123 18.91 -16.45 -4.85
CA TYR A 123 18.15 -17.31 -5.74
C TYR A 123 18.76 -17.37 -7.16
N ASP A 124 20.00 -16.90 -7.32
CA ASP A 124 20.73 -16.89 -8.60
C ASP A 124 20.75 -18.28 -9.25
N PRO A 125 20.04 -18.48 -10.39
CA PRO A 125 19.94 -19.76 -11.08
C PRO A 125 21.29 -20.36 -11.48
N ALA A 126 22.31 -19.52 -11.70
CA ALA A 126 23.65 -19.98 -12.05
C ALA A 126 24.39 -20.62 -10.87
N ARG A 127 23.94 -20.41 -9.63
CA ARG A 127 24.51 -21.02 -8.42
C ARG A 127 23.91 -22.37 -8.07
N LEU A 128 22.86 -22.81 -8.76
CA LEU A 128 22.25 -24.11 -8.54
C LEU A 128 23.10 -25.23 -9.16
N ASP A 129 23.62 -26.13 -8.33
CA ASP A 129 24.25 -27.37 -8.79
C ASP A 129 23.17 -28.35 -9.28
N ARG A 130 22.92 -28.32 -10.58
CA ARG A 130 21.90 -29.14 -11.24
C ARG A 130 22.22 -30.63 -11.23
N ASP A 131 23.50 -30.99 -11.25
CA ASP A 131 23.92 -32.40 -11.24
C ASP A 131 23.65 -33.02 -9.86
N VAL A 132 23.96 -32.29 -8.79
CA VAL A 132 23.65 -32.71 -7.42
C VAL A 132 22.14 -32.78 -7.20
N LEU A 133 21.38 -31.78 -7.66
CA LEU A 133 19.92 -31.79 -7.55
C LEU A 133 19.30 -32.98 -8.30
N ARG A 134 19.75 -33.25 -9.54
CA ARG A 134 19.33 -34.43 -10.33
C ARG A 134 19.62 -35.72 -9.58
N LYS A 135 20.82 -35.88 -9.03
CA LYS A 135 21.20 -37.05 -8.24
C LYS A 135 20.31 -37.24 -7.01
N HIS A 136 19.90 -36.16 -6.34
CA HIS A 136 18.97 -36.26 -5.22
C HIS A 136 17.57 -36.72 -5.64
N PHE A 137 17.08 -36.30 -6.81
CA PHE A 137 15.84 -36.85 -7.36
C PHE A 137 15.97 -38.33 -7.73
N GLU A 138 17.12 -38.78 -8.25
CA GLU A 138 17.39 -40.20 -8.51
C GLU A 138 17.38 -41.04 -7.23
N GLU A 139 17.99 -40.55 -6.15
CA GLU A 139 18.17 -41.29 -4.91
C GLU A 139 16.93 -41.26 -4.00
N TYR A 140 16.23 -40.14 -3.94
CA TYR A 140 15.16 -39.88 -2.97
C TYR A 140 13.81 -39.53 -3.58
N GLY A 141 13.74 -39.32 -4.90
CA GLY A 141 12.50 -38.95 -5.59
C GLY A 141 11.47 -40.08 -5.58
N GLY A 142 10.19 -39.71 -5.51
CA GLY A 142 9.11 -40.66 -5.75
C GLY A 142 9.13 -41.17 -7.19
N THR A 143 8.57 -42.37 -7.44
CA THR A 143 8.57 -43.03 -8.76
C THR A 143 8.15 -42.10 -9.90
N SER A 144 7.14 -41.25 -9.69
CA SER A 144 6.64 -40.30 -10.69
C SER A 144 7.67 -39.26 -11.16
N PHE A 145 8.64 -38.91 -10.31
CA PHE A 145 9.74 -37.99 -10.62
C PHE A 145 10.91 -38.73 -11.28
N VAL A 146 11.30 -39.88 -10.73
CA VAL A 146 12.43 -40.68 -11.23
C VAL A 146 12.20 -41.13 -12.69
N GLU A 147 10.98 -41.58 -13.00
CA GLU A 147 10.59 -41.99 -14.37
C GLU A 147 10.63 -40.86 -15.41
N ARG A 148 10.73 -39.59 -14.96
CA ARG A 148 10.68 -38.39 -15.82
C ARG A 148 11.94 -37.53 -15.71
N LEU A 149 13.05 -38.08 -15.23
CA LEU A 149 14.32 -37.36 -15.11
C LEU A 149 14.90 -36.92 -16.47
N ASP A 150 14.48 -37.54 -17.56
CA ASP A 150 14.77 -37.07 -18.92
C ASP A 150 14.25 -35.65 -19.18
N ARG A 151 13.22 -35.21 -18.43
CA ARG A 151 12.61 -33.87 -18.49
C ARG A 151 13.04 -32.94 -17.35
N PHE A 152 14.09 -33.28 -16.61
CA PHE A 152 14.53 -32.53 -15.44
C PHE A 152 14.80 -31.05 -15.75
N ASP A 153 15.52 -30.75 -16.83
CA ASP A 153 15.86 -29.37 -17.17
C ASP A 153 14.62 -28.54 -17.56
N ASP A 154 13.64 -29.13 -18.25
CA ASP A 154 12.37 -28.48 -18.55
C ASP A 154 11.59 -28.15 -17.27
N ALA A 155 11.59 -29.08 -16.30
CA ALA A 155 10.86 -28.92 -15.05
C ALA A 155 11.49 -27.86 -14.14
N ILE A 156 12.82 -27.81 -14.09
CA ILE A 156 13.55 -26.83 -13.27
C ILE A 156 13.53 -25.44 -13.89
N ARG A 157 13.50 -25.31 -15.22
CA ARG A 157 13.55 -24.01 -15.91
C ARG A 157 12.42 -23.06 -15.48
N PHE A 158 11.22 -23.57 -15.18
CA PHE A 158 10.11 -22.74 -14.66
C PHE A 158 10.37 -22.16 -13.26
N LEU A 159 11.21 -22.82 -12.46
CA LEU A 159 11.54 -22.42 -11.09
C LEU A 159 12.90 -21.70 -11.01
N SER A 160 13.74 -21.83 -12.02
CA SER A 160 15.12 -21.34 -12.06
C SER A 160 15.56 -21.16 -13.52
N ASP A 161 15.36 -19.95 -14.05
CA ASP A 161 15.74 -19.61 -15.43
C ASP A 161 17.15 -19.01 -15.48
N ALA A 162 18.10 -19.74 -16.06
CA ALA A 162 19.48 -19.26 -16.21
C ALA A 162 19.62 -18.14 -17.25
N ASP A 163 18.58 -17.92 -18.07
CA ASP A 163 18.56 -16.90 -19.12
C ASP A 163 17.76 -15.64 -18.68
N GLU A 164 17.44 -15.51 -17.39
CA GLU A 164 16.75 -14.33 -16.85
C GLU A 164 17.55 -13.05 -17.12
N ASP A 165 16.86 -11.99 -17.57
CA ASP A 165 17.48 -10.71 -17.88
C ASP A 165 17.99 -10.03 -16.58
N PRO A 166 19.31 -9.82 -16.42
CA PRO A 166 19.84 -9.21 -15.20
C PRO A 166 19.30 -7.80 -14.94
N SER A 167 18.84 -7.09 -15.97
CA SER A 167 18.29 -5.75 -15.84
C SER A 167 16.90 -5.72 -15.18
N THR A 168 16.21 -6.86 -15.09
CA THR A 168 14.88 -6.96 -14.46
C THR A 168 14.93 -7.45 -13.02
N LEU A 169 16.11 -7.77 -12.48
CA LEU A 169 16.26 -8.35 -11.15
C LEU A 169 15.97 -7.35 -10.01
N ASP A 170 16.30 -6.07 -10.20
CA ASP A 170 16.02 -5.03 -9.20
C ASP A 170 14.61 -4.48 -9.39
N GLU A 171 13.61 -5.24 -8.95
CA GLU A 171 12.18 -4.89 -9.03
C GLU A 171 11.83 -3.65 -8.19
N PHE A 172 12.71 -3.22 -7.26
CA PHE A 172 12.52 -2.03 -6.45
C PHE A 172 13.20 -0.78 -7.03
N ALA A 173 14.02 -0.89 -8.09
CA ALA A 173 14.78 0.24 -8.64
C ALA A 173 13.90 1.47 -8.91
N GLY A 174 12.70 1.27 -9.46
CA GLY A 174 11.75 2.35 -9.76
C GLY A 174 11.21 3.07 -8.52
N SER A 175 11.22 2.42 -7.35
CA SER A 175 10.69 2.97 -6.10
C SER A 175 11.66 3.94 -5.41
N LEU A 176 12.95 3.92 -5.76
CA LEU A 176 14.02 4.69 -5.11
C LEU A 176 14.19 4.39 -3.61
N ILE A 177 13.82 3.17 -3.21
CA ILE A 177 14.02 2.61 -1.88
C ILE A 177 15.40 1.96 -1.84
N GLU A 178 16.19 2.27 -0.81
CA GLU A 178 17.53 1.72 -0.58
C GLU A 178 17.62 0.95 0.75
N SER A 179 16.61 1.09 1.61
CA SER A 179 16.57 0.48 2.94
C SER A 179 15.14 0.32 3.46
N PRO A 180 14.91 -0.54 4.49
CA PRO A 180 13.63 -0.58 5.18
C PRO A 180 13.19 0.77 5.77
N ALA A 181 14.14 1.61 6.18
CA ALA A 181 13.85 2.93 6.73
C ALA A 181 13.19 3.87 5.70
N ASP A 182 13.49 3.72 4.41
CA ASP A 182 12.82 4.50 3.37
C ASP A 182 11.34 4.07 3.23
N ILE A 183 11.04 2.78 3.45
CA ILE A 183 9.67 2.26 3.46
C ILE A 183 8.91 2.85 4.65
N ASP A 184 9.55 2.86 5.83
CA ASP A 184 8.99 3.47 7.05
C ASP A 184 8.68 4.95 6.82
N GLU A 185 9.61 5.70 6.24
CA GLU A 185 9.44 7.12 5.93
C GLU A 185 8.21 7.34 5.04
N VAL A 186 8.10 6.62 3.91
CA VAL A 186 6.97 6.77 3.00
C VAL A 186 5.64 6.46 3.70
N PHE A 187 5.55 5.33 4.40
CA PHE A 187 4.29 4.89 5.03
C PHE A 187 3.89 5.71 6.27
N THR A 188 4.85 6.29 7.00
CA THR A 188 4.57 6.98 8.27
C THR A 188 4.60 8.50 8.14
N GLN A 189 5.14 9.04 7.05
CA GLN A 189 5.19 10.47 6.79
C GLN A 189 4.36 10.91 5.59
N GLN A 190 4.25 10.10 4.54
CA GLN A 190 3.59 10.53 3.29
C GLN A 190 2.24 9.88 3.04
N PHE A 191 1.99 8.65 3.51
CA PHE A 191 0.73 7.95 3.28
C PHE A 191 -0.23 8.04 4.47
N PHE A 192 -1.47 8.42 4.18
CA PHE A 192 -2.58 8.57 5.12
C PHE A 192 -3.73 7.69 4.68
N VAL A 193 -4.44 7.11 5.63
CA VAL A 193 -5.49 6.12 5.33
C VAL A 193 -6.77 6.56 6.02
N GLY A 194 -7.82 6.73 5.23
CA GLY A 194 -9.15 7.04 5.72
C GLY A 194 -9.77 5.82 6.40
N CYS A 195 -10.21 6.03 7.63
CA CYS A 195 -10.92 5.05 8.43
C CYS A 195 -12.25 5.63 8.89
N GLU A 196 -13.29 4.81 8.88
CA GLU A 196 -14.63 5.18 9.35
C GLU A 196 -14.68 5.19 10.87
N ALA A 197 -15.70 5.86 11.43
CA ALA A 197 -15.81 6.14 12.85
C ALA A 197 -15.92 4.87 13.71
N ASP A 198 -16.56 3.83 13.18
CA ASP A 198 -16.89 2.58 13.87
C ASP A 198 -15.91 1.43 13.58
N ASP A 199 -14.78 1.68 12.86
CA ASP A 199 -13.82 0.64 12.52
C ASP A 199 -12.88 0.30 13.70
N PRO A 200 -13.05 -0.84 14.40
CA PRO A 200 -12.17 -1.20 15.51
C PRO A 200 -10.76 -1.55 15.03
N LEU A 201 -10.56 -1.85 13.74
CA LEU A 201 -9.24 -2.19 13.20
C LEU A 201 -8.31 -0.99 13.12
N ILE A 202 -8.79 0.23 13.37
CA ILE A 202 -7.94 1.44 13.50
C ILE A 202 -6.80 1.21 14.51
N ALA A 203 -7.02 0.40 15.55
CA ALA A 203 -5.98 0.04 16.52
C ALA A 203 -4.71 -0.56 15.87
N LEU A 204 -4.84 -1.26 14.73
CA LEU A 204 -3.69 -1.80 13.99
C LEU A 204 -2.74 -0.72 13.48
N ALA A 205 -3.20 0.52 13.34
CA ALA A 205 -2.36 1.63 12.95
C ALA A 205 -1.30 1.96 14.01
N PHE A 206 -1.66 1.76 15.28
CA PHE A 206 -0.89 2.15 16.45
C PHE A 206 -0.20 0.97 17.14
N ASP A 207 -0.56 -0.27 16.81
CA ASP A 207 0.13 -1.47 17.28
C ASP A 207 1.48 -1.68 16.57
N THR A 208 2.49 -0.92 16.99
CA THR A 208 3.84 -0.90 16.39
C THR A 208 4.61 -2.21 16.57
N ARG A 209 4.20 -3.06 17.52
CA ARG A 209 4.80 -4.40 17.74
C ARG A 209 4.67 -5.29 16.51
N LEU A 210 3.60 -5.09 15.73
CA LEU A 210 3.36 -5.82 14.49
C LEU A 210 4.32 -5.42 13.35
N ARG A 211 5.10 -4.35 13.54
CA ARG A 211 5.92 -3.69 12.52
C ARG A 211 7.36 -3.42 12.99
N GLY A 212 7.81 -4.08 14.06
CA GLY A 212 9.18 -3.95 14.58
C GLY A 212 9.43 -2.70 15.42
N ASP A 213 8.42 -2.22 16.15
CA ASP A 213 8.46 -1.04 17.04
C ASP A 213 8.78 0.28 16.31
N GLY A 214 8.54 0.35 15.00
CA GLY A 214 8.63 1.57 14.19
C GLY A 214 7.47 2.56 14.45
N PRO A 215 7.46 3.75 13.81
CA PRO A 215 6.41 4.74 13.99
C PRO A 215 5.03 4.19 13.57
N PRO A 216 3.94 4.69 14.19
CA PRO A 216 2.58 4.28 13.82
C PRO A 216 2.25 4.74 12.40
N LEU A 217 1.31 4.03 11.77
CA LEU A 217 0.68 4.47 10.53
C LEU A 217 -0.17 5.73 10.77
N ARG A 218 -0.66 6.34 9.69
CA ARG A 218 -1.41 7.59 9.72
C ARG A 218 -2.89 7.38 9.38
N PRO A 219 -3.70 6.85 10.30
CA PRO A 219 -5.14 6.83 10.10
C PRO A 219 -5.68 8.26 10.21
N VAL A 220 -6.67 8.58 9.41
CA VAL A 220 -7.45 9.82 9.48
C VAL A 220 -8.92 9.45 9.48
N LEU A 221 -9.74 10.14 10.28
CA LEU A 221 -11.18 9.92 10.24
C LEU A 221 -11.73 10.32 8.86
N GLY A 222 -12.46 9.41 8.23
CA GLY A 222 -13.35 9.66 7.10
C GLY A 222 -14.79 9.46 7.55
N SER A 223 -15.61 10.50 7.48
CA SER A 223 -16.99 10.44 7.98
C SER A 223 -18.00 9.84 7.00
N ASP A 224 -17.61 9.66 5.73
CA ASP A 224 -18.45 9.25 4.59
C ASP A 224 -19.92 9.71 4.63
N ILE A 225 -20.13 11.01 4.90
CA ILE A 225 -21.47 11.56 5.12
C ILE A 225 -22.27 11.46 3.83
N GLY A 226 -23.43 10.82 3.92
CA GLY A 226 -24.33 10.59 2.79
C GLY A 226 -24.25 9.18 2.21
N HIS A 227 -23.36 8.34 2.71
CA HIS A 227 -23.37 6.91 2.45
C HIS A 227 -24.40 6.18 3.33
N TRP A 228 -24.69 4.92 3.01
CA TRP A 228 -25.83 4.19 3.59
C TRP A 228 -25.56 3.64 5.00
N ASP A 229 -24.29 3.53 5.38
CA ASP A 229 -23.81 3.20 6.74
C ASP A 229 -23.74 4.43 7.66
N VAL A 230 -23.78 5.65 7.11
CA VAL A 230 -23.88 6.91 7.87
C VAL A 230 -25.23 7.61 7.62
N PRO A 231 -26.35 7.06 8.12
CA PRO A 231 -27.69 7.63 7.90
C PRO A 231 -27.94 8.92 8.70
N ASP A 232 -27.19 9.16 9.77
CA ASP A 232 -27.31 10.35 10.62
C ASP A 232 -25.93 10.96 10.93
N VAL A 233 -25.68 12.14 10.36
CA VAL A 233 -24.43 12.90 10.54
C VAL A 233 -24.18 13.30 12.00
N ALA A 234 -25.22 13.39 12.83
CA ALA A 234 -25.08 13.77 14.23
C ALA A 234 -24.30 12.72 15.04
N HIS A 235 -24.30 11.45 14.60
CA HIS A 235 -23.71 10.35 15.37
C HIS A 235 -22.27 10.02 15.00
N VAL A 236 -21.73 10.52 13.89
CA VAL A 236 -20.34 10.22 13.44
C VAL A 236 -19.31 10.47 14.54
N MET A 237 -19.44 11.60 15.26
CA MET A 237 -18.50 11.96 16.31
C MET A 237 -18.73 11.18 17.60
N ASP A 238 -19.98 10.80 17.88
CA ASP A 238 -20.33 9.95 19.01
C ASP A 238 -19.74 8.55 18.79
N GLU A 239 -19.96 7.95 17.61
CA GLU A 239 -19.39 6.65 17.21
C GLU A 239 -17.87 6.64 17.26
N ALA A 240 -17.22 7.68 16.71
CA ALA A 240 -15.76 7.79 16.80
C ALA A 240 -15.27 7.82 18.26
N SER A 241 -16.01 8.49 19.16
CA SER A 241 -15.64 8.57 20.57
C SER A 241 -15.71 7.22 21.31
N GLU A 242 -16.51 6.26 20.81
CA GLU A 242 -16.56 4.91 21.37
C GLU A 242 -15.20 4.19 21.27
N LEU A 243 -14.39 4.48 20.25
CA LEU A 243 -13.02 3.95 20.14
C LEU A 243 -12.16 4.32 21.36
N LEU A 244 -12.40 5.50 21.94
CA LEU A 244 -11.71 5.94 23.16
C LEU A 244 -12.37 5.35 24.41
N ASP A 245 -13.69 5.42 24.49
CA ASP A 245 -14.46 4.99 25.67
C ASP A 245 -14.35 3.48 25.94
N ASP A 246 -14.33 2.68 24.87
CA ASP A 246 -14.15 1.22 24.94
C ASP A 246 -12.68 0.79 25.06
N GLY A 247 -11.75 1.76 25.03
CA GLY A 247 -10.32 1.51 25.15
C GLY A 247 -9.69 0.81 23.94
N VAL A 248 -10.30 0.94 22.77
CA VAL A 248 -9.71 0.51 21.49
C VAL A 248 -8.49 1.38 21.17
N LEU A 249 -8.59 2.68 21.44
CA LEU A 249 -7.53 3.67 21.31
C LEU A 249 -7.27 4.37 22.65
N THR A 250 -6.01 4.68 22.92
CA THR A 250 -5.62 5.62 23.97
C THR A 250 -5.98 7.06 23.58
N GLY A 251 -5.98 7.98 24.55
CA GLY A 251 -6.26 9.40 24.28
C GLY A 251 -5.30 10.04 23.26
N ASP A 252 -4.02 9.64 23.27
CA ASP A 252 -3.02 10.15 22.32
C ASP A 252 -3.24 9.61 20.90
N GLU A 253 -3.61 8.34 20.79
CA GLU A 253 -3.94 7.69 19.50
C GLU A 253 -5.24 8.25 18.92
N PHE A 254 -6.25 8.45 19.75
CA PHE A 254 -7.50 9.10 19.36
C PHE A 254 -7.25 10.54 18.90
N ARG A 255 -6.42 11.31 19.61
CA ARG A 255 -5.98 12.64 19.17
C ARG A 255 -5.23 12.57 17.83
N ALA A 256 -4.41 11.53 17.62
CA ALA A 256 -3.70 11.35 16.36
C ALA A 256 -4.67 11.13 15.19
N LEU A 257 -5.66 10.24 15.37
CA LEU A 257 -6.73 9.96 14.40
C LEU A 257 -7.55 11.22 14.06
N MET A 258 -8.01 11.93 15.10
CA MET A 258 -9.00 13.00 14.96
C MET A 258 -8.39 14.37 14.60
N PHE A 259 -7.12 14.59 14.93
CA PHE A 259 -6.50 15.91 14.81
C PHE A 259 -5.09 15.90 14.23
N ALA A 260 -4.14 15.19 14.85
CA ALA A 260 -2.73 15.32 14.48
C ALA A 260 -2.43 14.83 13.06
N ASN A 261 -3.01 13.70 12.66
CA ASN A 261 -2.82 13.14 11.32
C ASN A 261 -3.56 13.97 10.25
N PRO A 262 -4.83 14.41 10.44
CA PRO A 262 -5.46 15.37 9.52
C PRO A 262 -4.66 16.68 9.36
N VAL A 263 -4.13 17.23 10.45
CA VAL A 263 -3.29 18.44 10.38
C VAL A 263 -2.02 18.17 9.58
N ALA A 264 -1.36 17.02 9.78
CA ALA A 264 -0.18 16.65 9.02
C ALA A 264 -0.49 16.42 7.53
N LEU A 265 -1.57 15.73 7.20
CA LEU A 265 -1.98 15.44 5.82
C LEU A 265 -2.10 16.71 4.98
N TRP A 266 -2.79 17.73 5.51
CA TRP A 266 -3.03 18.96 4.77
C TRP A 266 -1.95 20.01 4.98
N GLY A 267 -1.48 20.15 6.21
CA GLY A 267 -0.56 21.19 6.64
C GLY A 267 0.90 20.97 6.28
N ASP A 268 1.35 19.72 6.10
CA ASP A 268 2.71 19.46 5.63
C ASP A 268 2.87 19.82 4.15
N THR A 269 1.85 19.54 3.32
CA THR A 269 1.84 19.94 1.91
C THR A 269 1.61 21.45 1.76
N ASN A 270 0.71 22.03 2.57
CA ASN A 270 0.39 23.45 2.55
C ASN A 270 0.34 24.03 3.97
N PRO A 271 1.39 24.74 4.42
CA PRO A 271 1.46 25.28 5.78
C PRO A 271 0.39 26.34 6.11
N SER A 272 -0.30 26.90 5.10
CA SER A 272 -1.39 27.85 5.28
C SER A 272 -2.79 27.22 5.14
N PHE A 273 -2.90 25.89 5.06
CA PHE A 273 -4.18 25.21 4.81
C PHE A 273 -5.25 25.57 5.85
N PHE A 274 -4.86 25.74 7.11
CA PHE A 274 -5.78 26.03 8.22
C PHE A 274 -5.93 27.53 8.53
N ASP A 275 -5.38 28.41 7.70
CA ASP A 275 -5.41 29.86 7.93
C ASP A 275 -6.85 30.40 7.90
N GLY A 276 -7.20 31.21 8.90
CA GLY A 276 -8.55 31.76 9.07
C GLY A 276 -9.58 30.77 9.62
N THR A 277 -9.19 29.54 9.94
CA THR A 277 -10.08 28.56 10.59
C THR A 277 -10.06 28.72 12.11
N ILE A 278 -11.06 28.15 12.79
CA ILE A 278 -11.11 28.16 14.27
C ILE A 278 -9.98 27.36 14.94
N VAL A 279 -9.31 26.48 14.18
CA VAL A 279 -8.21 25.62 14.65
C VAL A 279 -6.83 26.09 14.17
N GLU A 280 -6.73 27.29 13.57
CA GLU A 280 -5.47 27.79 13.00
C GLU A 280 -4.32 27.74 14.01
N GLY A 281 -4.57 28.22 15.24
CA GLY A 281 -3.54 28.29 16.28
C GLY A 281 -3.01 26.92 16.67
N GLU A 282 -3.91 25.98 16.93
CA GLU A 282 -3.62 24.60 17.29
C GLU A 282 -2.92 23.86 16.15
N ALA A 283 -3.38 24.04 14.91
CA ALA A 283 -2.78 23.41 13.74
C ALA A 283 -1.35 23.94 13.50
N ARG A 284 -1.12 25.25 13.63
CA ARG A 284 0.23 25.84 13.52
C ARG A 284 1.15 25.32 14.62
N ALA A 285 0.65 25.17 15.84
CA ALA A 285 1.42 24.62 16.96
C ALA A 285 1.81 23.16 16.69
N GLU A 286 0.89 22.33 16.22
CA GLU A 286 1.12 20.93 15.84
C GLU A 286 2.18 20.81 14.73
N LEU A 287 2.02 21.54 13.62
CA LEU A 287 2.99 21.54 12.52
C LEU A 287 4.38 22.02 12.97
N SER A 288 4.43 23.00 13.87
CA SER A 288 5.70 23.50 14.43
C SER A 288 6.36 22.52 15.40
N ALA A 289 5.60 21.65 16.06
CA ALA A 289 6.14 20.60 16.92
C ALA A 289 6.72 19.46 16.08
N ARG A 290 6.08 19.11 14.96
CA ARG A 290 6.51 18.03 14.05
C ARG A 290 7.81 18.33 13.28
N ARG A 291 8.12 19.61 13.07
CA ARG A 291 9.33 20.06 12.33
C ARG A 291 10.58 20.22 13.22
N ARG A 292 10.45 20.05 14.54
CA ARG A 292 11.57 20.12 15.50
C ARG A 292 12.14 18.74 15.74
#